data_AF-A0A4Y2W977-F1
#
_entry.id   AF-A0A4Y2W977-F1
#
_cell.length_a   1.000
_cell.length_b   1.000
_cell.length_c   1.000
_cell.angle_alpha   90.00
_cell.angle_beta   90.00
_cell.angle_gamma   90.00
#
_symmetry.space_group_name_H-M   'P 1'
#
loop_
_entity.id
_entity.type
_entity.pdbx_description
1 polymer ?
#
loop_
_entity_poly.entity_id
_entity_poly.type
_entity_poly.pdbx_seq_one_letter_code
_entity_poly.pdbx_strand_id
1 'polypeptide(L)' 'MTLSKPFLPEFFRKIIHIHSSVDELFDYFPKSAIPAKYGGNLTDYYMADWLKKANEEQDNFPIGGQKNVF' A
#
# COMPACT_ATOMS: atom_id res chain seq x y z
N MET A 1 -3.21 18.95 5.30
CA MET A 1 -2.61 18.11 6.37
C MET A 1 -1.78 18.97 7.32
N THR A 2 -2.38 19.47 8.40
CA THR A 2 -1.69 20.38 9.33
C THR A 2 -1.38 19.73 10.67
N LEU A 3 -2.12 18.67 11.07
CA LEU A 3 -2.06 18.12 12.42
C LEU A 3 -0.98 17.04 12.64
N SER A 4 -0.56 16.30 11.61
CA SER A 4 0.44 15.21 11.73
C SER A 4 1.88 15.61 11.35
N LYS A 5 2.04 16.79 10.73
CA LYS A 5 3.31 17.28 10.17
C LYS A 5 4.48 17.40 11.19
N PRO A 6 4.28 17.81 12.45
CA PRO A 6 5.41 17.98 13.39
C PRO A 6 5.99 16.66 13.92
N PHE A 7 5.27 15.54 13.84
CA PHE A 7 5.71 14.24 14.39
C PHE A 7 6.30 13.30 13.34
N LEU A 8 6.32 13.70 12.06
CA LEU A 8 6.88 12.91 10.96
C LEU A 8 8.41 13.12 10.86
N PRO A 9 9.21 12.05 11.04
CA PRO A 9 10.66 12.12 10.82
C PRO A 9 10.99 12.61 9.41
N GLU A 10 12.13 13.28 9.27
CA GLU A 10 12.52 13.91 8.00
C GLU A 10 12.66 12.91 6.85
N PHE A 11 13.06 11.66 7.15
CA PHE A 11 13.06 10.57 6.19
C PHE A 11 11.67 10.35 5.56
N PHE A 12 10.62 10.27 6.38
CA PHE A 12 9.25 10.07 5.90
C PHE A 12 8.77 11.23 5.04
N ARG A 13 9.22 12.45 5.32
CA ARG A 13 8.89 13.63 4.50
C ARG A 13 9.47 13.54 3.07
N LYS A 14 10.55 12.78 2.87
CA LYS A 14 11.19 12.60 1.56
C LYS A 14 10.59 11.47 0.72
N ILE A 15 9.86 10.54 1.36
CA ILE A 15 9.31 9.35 0.70
C ILE A 15 7.78 9.39 0.54
N ILE A 16 7.08 10.22 1.32
CA ILE A 16 5.62 10.36 1.23
C ILE A 16 5.29 11.44 0.20
N HIS A 17 4.68 11.03 -0.91
CA HIS A 17 4.15 11.91 -1.93
C HIS A 17 2.61 11.92 -1.84
N ILE A 18 2.02 13.11 -1.79
CA ILE A 18 0.57 13.29 -1.77
C ILE A 18 0.19 13.93 -3.10
N HIS A 19 -0.52 13.17 -3.92
CA HIS A 19 -0.98 13.60 -5.23
C HIS A 19 -2.38 14.19 -5.15
N SER A 20 -2.66 15.19 -6.00
CA SER A 20 -4.00 15.82 -6.05
C SER A 20 -4.94 15.07 -7.02
N SER A 21 -4.37 14.40 -8.02
CA SER A 21 -5.06 13.54 -8.98
C SER A 21 -4.41 12.15 -9.06
N VAL A 22 -5.20 11.17 -9.48
CA VAL A 22 -4.73 9.81 -9.82
C VAL A 22 -3.81 9.84 -11.04
N ASP A 23 -4.02 10.77 -11.97
CA ASP A 23 -3.21 10.85 -13.20
C ASP A 23 -1.73 11.11 -12.89
N GLU A 24 -1.43 11.84 -11.81
CA GLU A 24 -0.06 12.10 -11.35
C GLU A 24 0.69 10.81 -10.96
N LEU A 25 -0.02 9.73 -10.62
CA LEU A 25 0.62 8.44 -10.34
C LEU A 25 1.26 7.84 -11.59
N PHE A 26 0.76 8.18 -12.78
CA PHE A 26 1.28 7.65 -14.04
C PHE A 26 2.64 8.25 -14.44
N ASP A 27 3.04 9.36 -13.81
CA ASP A 27 4.38 9.92 -13.96
C ASP A 27 5.45 9.06 -13.26
N TYR A 28 5.02 8.24 -12.28
CA TYR A 28 5.91 7.40 -11.46
C TYR A 28 5.74 5.90 -11.73
N PHE A 29 4.53 5.47 -12.07
CA PHE A 29 4.19 4.07 -12.28
C PHE A 29 3.52 3.84 -13.63
N PRO A 30 3.90 2.80 -14.39
CA PRO A 30 3.22 2.50 -15.64
C PRO A 30 1.76 2.08 -15.37
N LYS A 31 0.84 2.43 -16.29
CA LYS A 31 -0.59 2.08 -16.17
C LYS A 31 -0.84 0.58 -15.95
N SER A 32 0.03 -0.29 -16.48
CA SER A 32 -0.05 -1.74 -16.30
C SER A 32 0.17 -2.22 -14.86
N ALA A 33 0.78 -1.40 -14.00
CA ALA A 33 1.00 -1.72 -12.59
C ALA A 33 -0.11 -1.20 -11.66
N ILE A 34 -1.00 -0.34 -12.17
CA ILE A 34 -2.06 0.29 -11.39
C ILE A 34 -3.41 -0.41 -11.67
N PRO A 35 -4.19 -0.75 -10.63
CA PRO A 35 -5.53 -1.32 -10.79
C PRO A 35 -6.44 -0.52 -11.72
N ALA A 36 -7.26 -1.21 -12.53
CA ALA A 36 -8.22 -0.58 -13.43
C ALA A 36 -9.21 0.37 -12.72
N LYS A 37 -9.59 0.05 -11.47
CA LYS A 37 -10.44 0.92 -10.63
C LYS A 37 -9.81 2.28 -10.28
N TYR A 38 -8.50 2.41 -10.45
CA TYR A 38 -7.73 3.65 -10.27
C TYR A 38 -7.17 4.14 -11.61
N GLY A 39 -7.81 3.83 -12.74
CA GLY A 39 -7.44 4.36 -14.06
C GLY A 39 -6.23 3.70 -14.74
N GLY A 40 -5.68 2.62 -14.16
CA GLY A 40 -4.67 1.79 -14.80
C GLY A 40 -5.25 0.65 -15.64
N ASN A 41 -4.43 -0.35 -15.93
CA ASN A 41 -4.79 -1.51 -16.76
C ASN A 41 -4.70 -2.84 -16.00
N LEU A 42 -4.32 -2.83 -14.71
CA LEU A 42 -4.17 -4.05 -13.93
C LEU A 42 -5.55 -4.56 -13.48
N THR A 43 -5.95 -5.72 -13.99
CA THR A 43 -7.24 -6.35 -13.68
C THR A 43 -7.12 -7.46 -12.64
N ASP A 44 -6.07 -8.28 -12.73
CA ASP A 44 -5.84 -9.43 -11.86
C ASP A 44 -4.73 -9.16 -10.85
N TYR A 45 -5.08 -8.48 -9.76
CA TYR A 45 -4.17 -8.12 -8.67
C TYR A 45 -4.66 -8.58 -7.30
N TYR A 46 -5.82 -9.24 -7.25
CA TYR A 46 -6.40 -9.69 -6.00
C TYR A 46 -5.83 -11.05 -5.62
N MET A 47 -4.71 -11.03 -4.89
CA MET A 47 -3.94 -12.21 -4.52
C MET A 47 -4.39 -12.79 -3.18
N ALA A 48 -5.70 -12.94 -2.96
CA ALA A 48 -6.24 -13.33 -1.65
C ALA A 48 -5.69 -14.67 -1.14
N ASP A 49 -5.61 -15.67 -2.01
CA ASP A 49 -5.08 -17.00 -1.63
C ASP A 49 -3.60 -16.92 -1.23
N TRP A 50 -2.81 -16.09 -1.92
CA TRP A 50 -1.42 -15.85 -1.57
C TRP A 50 -1.30 -15.07 -0.27
N LEU A 51 -2.10 -14.02 -0.06
CA LEU A 51 -2.11 -13.22 1.16
C LEU A 51 -2.47 -14.08 2.38
N LYS A 52 -3.47 -14.95 2.24
CA LYS A 52 -3.86 -15.90 3.28
C LYS A 52 -2.71 -16.85 3.62
N LYS A 53 -2.08 -17.44 2.61
CA LYS A 53 -0.92 -18.33 2.82
C LYS A 53 0.26 -17.61 3.47
N ALA A 54 0.60 -16.40 3.01
CA ALA A 54 1.68 -15.60 3.58
C ALA A 54 1.40 -15.23 5.05
N ASN A 55 0.15 -14.89 5.37
CA ASN A 55 -0.29 -14.63 6.75
C ASN A 55 -0.22 -15.88 7.65
N GLU A 56 -0.49 -17.06 7.09
CA GLU A 56 -0.40 -18.34 7.81
C GLU A 56 1.05 -18.76 8.08
N GLU A 57 1.98 -18.48 7.15
CA GLU A 57 3.41 -18.79 7.27
C GLU A 57 4.17 -17.81 8.17
N GLN A 58 3.64 -16.60 8.37
CA GLN A 58 4.27 -15.59 9.18
C GLN A 58 4.01 -15.83 10.67
N ASP A 59 4.84 -16.69 11.28
CA ASP A 59 4.79 -17.06 12.70
C ASP A 59 5.16 -15.90 13.66
N ASN A 60 5.56 -14.74 13.14
CA ASN A 60 5.94 -13.54 13.90
C ASN A 60 4.76 -12.58 14.03
N PHE A 61 3.80 -12.94 14.86
CA PHE A 61 2.82 -11.98 15.37
C PHE A 61 3.51 -11.09 16.42
N PRO A 62 3.30 -9.76 16.41
CA PRO A 62 3.72 -8.94 17.55
C PRO A 62 3.13 -9.53 18.82
N ILE A 63 3.89 -9.55 19.92
CA ILE A 63 3.51 -10.20 21.19
C ILE A 63 2.09 -9.73 21.60
N GLY A 64 1.10 -10.62 21.51
CA GLY A 64 -0.32 -10.35 21.80
C GLY A 64 -1.21 -9.98 20.62
N GLY A 65 -0.71 -9.99 19.38
CA GLY A 65 -1.49 -9.77 18.16
C GLY A 65 -2.32 -10.99 17.78
N GLN A 66 -3.57 -10.78 17.35
CA GLN A 66 -4.39 -11.85 16.77
C GLN A 66 -3.80 -12.35 15.44
N LYS A 67 -3.99 -13.64 15.16
CA LYS A 67 -3.69 -14.22 13.85
C LYS A 67 -4.50 -13.48 12.79
N ASN A 68 -3.82 -13.00 11.74
CA ASN A 68 -4.47 -12.30 10.64
C ASN A 68 -5.09 -13.35 9.71
N VAL A 69 -6.39 -13.64 9.87
CA VAL A 69 -7.12 -14.71 9.16
C VAL A 69 -7.94 -14.22 7.97
N PHE A 70 -7.60 -13.06 7.40
CA PHE A 70 -8.22 -12.60 6.15
C PHE A 70 -7.92 -13.57 5.00
#